data_AF-A0A1F9D1H3-F1
#
_entry.id   AF-A0A1F9D1H3-F1
#
_cell.length_a   1.000
_cell.length_b   1.000
_cell.length_c   1.000
_cell.angle_alpha   90.00
_cell.angle_beta   90.00
_cell.angle_gamma   90.00
#
_symmetry.space_group_name_H-M   'P 1'
#
loop_
_entity.id
_entity.type
_entity.pdbx_description
1 polymer ?
#
loop_
_entity_poly.entity_id
_entity_poly.type
_entity_poly.pdbx_seq_one_letter_code
_entity_poly.pdbx_strand_id
1 'polypeptide(L)'
;MKNRKNSTQIRKIENKRELHEEDLNFDYNRDLTNELDIIEEDFDENIINKIALWKLNRYPRLTDELIRRLNRIRNDEEHKEEHKKILIDLLGCSGVQLPMASTFLRFRNPRLFQIIDQHVYRLLTGYELSLPLSNSQRNKDKICEIYFRYLEDMKRKCKELEIPFEKADRILYKADKRINKDVKLKNY
;
A
#
# COMPACT_ATOMS: atom_id res chain seq x y z
N MET A 1 -40.29 22.97 7.02
CA MET A 1 -40.31 22.49 8.43
C MET A 1 -39.18 21.49 8.65
N LYS A 2 -38.32 21.80 9.62
CA LYS A 2 -37.24 21.04 10.28
C LYS A 2 -36.82 19.67 9.68
N ASN A 3 -35.61 19.67 9.12
CA ASN A 3 -34.69 18.53 9.10
C ASN A 3 -34.45 18.05 10.55
N ARG A 4 -34.82 16.81 10.88
CA ARG A 4 -34.26 16.10 12.03
C ARG A 4 -33.24 15.09 11.50
N LYS A 5 -31.96 15.49 11.54
CA LYS A 5 -30.86 14.53 11.58
C LYS A 5 -31.09 13.67 12.82
N ASN A 6 -31.41 12.39 12.64
CA ASN A 6 -31.29 11.41 13.71
C ASN A 6 -29.79 11.33 14.05
N SER A 7 -29.37 12.06 15.08
CA SER A 7 -28.07 11.84 15.68
C SER A 7 -28.14 10.48 16.36
N THR A 8 -27.50 9.48 15.77
CA THR A 8 -27.36 8.16 16.38
C THR A 8 -26.66 8.35 17.73
N GLN A 9 -27.41 8.20 18.82
CA GLN A 9 -26.87 8.34 20.16
C GLN A 9 -26.00 7.12 20.45
N ILE A 10 -24.72 7.35 20.72
CA ILE A 10 -23.77 6.29 21.05
C ILE A 10 -24.19 5.72 22.42
N ARG A 11 -24.43 4.40 22.47
CA ARG A 11 -24.72 3.68 23.71
C ARG A 11 -23.41 3.36 24.43
N LYS A 12 -23.40 3.52 25.75
CA LYS A 12 -22.28 3.11 26.61
C LYS A 12 -22.51 1.69 27.10
N ILE A 13 -21.42 0.99 27.40
CA ILE A 13 -21.47 -0.27 28.15
C ILE A 13 -21.79 0.08 29.60
N GLU A 14 -22.86 -0.47 30.14
CA GLU A 14 -23.35 -0.18 31.50
C GLU A 14 -23.11 -1.36 32.46
N ASN A 15 -22.96 -2.59 31.95
CA ASN A 15 -22.71 -3.76 32.78
C ASN A 15 -21.96 -4.91 32.07
N LYS A 16 -21.37 -5.81 32.86
CA LYS A 16 -20.56 -6.94 32.39
C LYS A 16 -21.30 -7.90 31.44
N ARG A 17 -22.64 -7.99 31.51
CA ARG A 17 -23.42 -8.92 30.66
C ARG A 17 -23.47 -8.47 29.20
N GLU A 18 -23.07 -7.22 28.94
CA GLU A 18 -22.93 -6.68 27.59
C GLU A 18 -21.60 -7.09 26.94
N LEU A 19 -20.67 -7.71 27.70
CA LEU A 19 -19.47 -8.32 27.16
C LEU A 19 -19.74 -9.80 26.85
N HIS A 20 -19.39 -10.22 25.65
CA HIS A 20 -19.41 -11.60 25.20
C HIS A 20 -18.02 -12.23 25.38
N GLU A 21 -17.95 -13.56 25.44
CA GLU A 21 -16.66 -14.27 25.54
C GLU A 21 -15.73 -13.96 24.37
N GLU A 22 -16.31 -13.70 23.20
CA GLU A 22 -15.59 -13.30 21.99
C GLU A 22 -14.88 -11.94 22.16
N ASP A 23 -15.45 -11.01 22.93
CA ASP A 23 -14.87 -9.68 23.18
C ASP A 23 -13.59 -9.76 24.03
N LEU A 24 -13.38 -10.88 24.73
CA LEU A 24 -12.19 -11.13 25.54
C LEU A 24 -11.00 -11.60 24.70
N ASN A 25 -11.25 -12.03 23.46
CA ASN A 25 -10.22 -12.50 22.55
C ASN A 25 -9.73 -11.34 21.66
N PHE A 26 -8.52 -10.85 21.93
CA PHE A 26 -7.86 -9.90 21.04
C PHE A 26 -7.01 -10.64 20.01
N ASP A 27 -7.47 -10.70 18.76
CA ASP A 27 -6.77 -11.36 17.65
C ASP A 27 -6.16 -10.38 16.63
N TYR A 28 -6.41 -9.08 16.83
CA TYR A 28 -5.99 -8.04 15.91
C TYR A 28 -4.46 -7.95 15.88
N ASN A 29 -3.88 -8.20 14.69
CA ASN A 29 -2.44 -8.22 14.43
C ASN A 29 -1.63 -8.96 15.51
N ARG A 30 -2.14 -10.13 15.94
CA ARG A 30 -1.67 -10.91 17.09
C ARG A 30 -0.15 -10.97 17.25
N ASP A 31 0.59 -11.30 16.20
CA ASP A 31 2.06 -11.45 16.33
C ASP A 31 2.74 -10.12 16.69
N LEU A 32 2.32 -8.99 16.08
CA LEU A 32 2.90 -7.69 16.41
C LEU A 32 2.40 -7.19 17.76
N THR A 33 1.15 -7.47 18.11
CA THR A 33 0.62 -7.15 19.44
C THR A 33 1.44 -7.86 20.51
N ASN A 34 1.65 -9.17 20.36
CA ASN A 34 2.48 -9.95 21.28
C ASN A 34 3.92 -9.44 21.32
N GLU A 35 4.49 -9.06 20.17
CA GLU A 35 5.84 -8.49 20.10
C GLU A 35 5.92 -7.16 20.86
N LEU A 36 4.91 -6.30 20.76
CA LEU A 36 4.86 -5.01 21.44
C LEU A 36 4.55 -5.14 22.94
N ASP A 37 3.69 -6.08 23.34
CA ASP A 37 3.25 -6.25 24.73
C ASP A 37 4.37 -6.79 25.65
N ILE A 38 5.42 -7.40 25.09
CA ILE A 38 6.57 -7.93 25.85
C ILE A 38 7.75 -6.95 25.94
N ILE A 39 7.65 -5.76 25.34
CA ILE A 39 8.72 -4.77 25.36
C ILE A 39 8.79 -4.14 26.75
N GLU A 40 9.89 -4.39 27.47
CA GLU A 40 10.20 -3.76 28.76
C GLU A 40 11.32 -2.70 28.68
N GLU A 41 11.97 -2.59 27.52
CA GLU A 41 13.07 -1.66 27.26
C GLU A 41 12.60 -0.23 26.94
N ASP A 42 13.50 0.74 27.07
CA ASP A 42 13.24 2.12 26.67
C ASP A 42 12.90 2.20 25.17
N PHE A 43 11.94 3.04 24.81
CA PHE A 43 11.50 3.16 23.43
C PHE A 43 12.55 3.83 22.54
N ASP A 44 12.89 3.16 21.45
CA ASP A 44 13.61 3.73 20.33
C ASP A 44 12.66 4.07 19.17
N GLU A 45 13.20 4.72 18.14
CA GLU A 45 12.45 5.12 16.95
C GLU A 45 11.82 3.90 16.22
N ASN A 46 12.45 2.73 16.29
CA ASN A 46 11.93 1.51 15.66
C ASN A 46 10.68 1.01 16.41
N ILE A 47 10.72 0.98 17.74
CA ILE A 47 9.59 0.63 18.60
C ILE A 47 8.44 1.62 18.38
N ILE A 48 8.72 2.93 18.37
CA ILE A 48 7.72 3.96 18.08
C ILE A 48 7.05 3.74 16.72
N ASN A 49 7.84 3.46 15.68
CA ASN A 49 7.30 3.19 14.35
C ASN A 49 6.45 1.90 14.30
N LYS A 50 6.86 0.84 15.00
CA LYS A 50 6.05 -0.39 15.13
C LYS A 50 4.71 -0.13 15.82
N ILE A 51 4.70 0.62 16.92
CA ILE A 51 3.48 1.01 17.64
C ILE A 51 2.55 1.83 16.73
N ALA A 52 3.10 2.82 16.02
CA ALA A 52 2.34 3.65 15.08
C ALA A 52 1.72 2.79 13.96
N LEU A 53 2.51 1.88 13.37
CA LEU A 53 2.04 0.99 12.30
C LEU A 53 1.00 -0.03 12.79
N TRP A 54 1.15 -0.56 14.00
CA TRP A 54 0.13 -1.39 14.66
C TRP A 54 -1.19 -0.64 14.79
N LYS A 55 -1.14 0.59 15.34
CA LYS A 55 -2.31 1.43 15.54
C LYS A 55 -3.03 1.77 14.24
N LEU A 56 -2.27 1.95 13.16
CA LEU A 56 -2.80 2.25 11.83
C LEU A 56 -3.27 1.00 11.06
N ASN A 57 -3.09 -0.21 11.59
CA ASN A 57 -3.29 -1.49 10.89
C ASN A 57 -2.45 -1.67 9.63
N ARG A 58 -1.23 -1.14 9.60
CA ARG A 58 -0.42 -1.02 8.37
C ARG A 58 0.88 -1.80 8.41
N TYR A 59 1.10 -2.67 9.38
CA TYR A 59 2.35 -3.41 9.48
C TYR A 59 2.38 -4.58 8.48
N PRO A 60 3.22 -4.52 7.43
CA PRO A 60 3.31 -5.61 6.46
C PRO A 60 4.22 -6.73 7.01
N ARG A 61 3.82 -7.99 6.81
CA ARG A 61 4.69 -9.14 7.12
C ARG A 61 5.18 -9.80 5.84
N LEU A 62 6.48 -9.72 5.60
CA LEU A 62 7.18 -10.36 4.47
C LEU A 62 8.06 -11.49 5.03
N THR A 63 8.21 -12.56 4.25
CA THR A 63 9.12 -13.66 4.61
C THR A 63 10.56 -13.29 4.30
N ASP A 64 11.52 -13.86 5.03
CA ASP A 64 12.95 -13.65 4.78
C ASP A 64 13.36 -14.01 3.35
N GLU A 65 12.75 -15.05 2.78
CA GLU A 65 13.01 -15.43 1.39
C GLU A 65 12.54 -14.36 0.40
N LEU A 66 11.37 -13.77 0.63
CA LEU A 66 10.87 -12.68 -0.21
C LEU A 66 11.75 -11.43 -0.08
N ILE A 67 12.23 -11.13 1.13
CA ILE A 67 13.17 -10.03 1.36
C ILE A 67 14.49 -10.28 0.62
N ARG A 68 15.03 -11.50 0.67
CA ARG A 68 16.24 -11.88 -0.10
C ARG A 68 16.04 -11.72 -1.59
N ARG A 69 14.92 -12.19 -2.15
CA ARG A 69 14.59 -12.05 -3.58
C ARG A 69 14.42 -10.59 -3.98
N LEU A 70 13.74 -9.79 -3.17
CA LEU A 70 13.62 -8.34 -3.38
C LEU A 70 15.03 -7.71 -3.43
N ASN A 71 15.92 -8.04 -2.49
CA ASN A 71 17.25 -7.45 -2.46
C ASN A 71 18.11 -7.73 -3.71
N ARG A 72 17.88 -8.85 -4.40
CA ARG A 72 18.60 -9.24 -5.62
C ARG A 72 18.29 -8.36 -6.83
N ILE A 73 17.12 -7.73 -6.91
CA ILE A 73 16.70 -6.96 -8.10
C ILE A 73 17.38 -5.59 -8.22
N ARG A 74 18.22 -5.19 -7.25
CA ARG A 74 18.84 -3.85 -7.16
C ARG A 74 19.54 -3.41 -8.44
N ASN A 75 20.24 -4.35 -9.07
CA ASN A 75 21.13 -4.12 -10.19
C ASN A 75 20.56 -4.63 -11.51
N ASP A 76 19.30 -5.08 -11.54
CA ASP A 76 18.66 -5.47 -12.78
C ASP A 76 18.47 -4.25 -13.69
N GLU A 77 18.75 -4.44 -14.98
CA GLU A 77 18.67 -3.39 -16.00
C GLU A 77 17.38 -3.45 -16.83
N GLU A 78 16.65 -4.56 -16.75
CA GLU A 78 15.40 -4.79 -17.47
C GLU A 78 14.41 -5.61 -16.64
N HIS A 79 13.12 -5.50 -16.97
CA HIS A 79 12.05 -6.27 -16.34
C HIS A 79 12.15 -7.76 -16.71
N LYS A 80 12.06 -8.64 -15.72
CA LYS A 80 12.14 -10.11 -15.86
C LYS A 80 10.88 -10.78 -15.30
N GLU A 81 10.61 -12.01 -15.72
CA GLU A 81 9.51 -12.81 -15.17
C GLU A 81 9.60 -12.99 -13.64
N GLU A 82 10.82 -13.02 -13.09
CA GLU A 82 11.04 -13.07 -11.64
C GLU A 82 10.46 -11.85 -10.92
N HIS A 83 10.45 -10.67 -11.54
CA HIS A 83 9.87 -9.47 -10.94
C HIS A 83 8.36 -9.56 -10.80
N LYS A 84 7.69 -10.22 -11.76
CA LYS A 84 6.25 -10.51 -11.67
C LYS A 84 5.96 -11.46 -10.52
N LYS A 85 6.77 -12.51 -10.36
CA LYS A 85 6.65 -13.45 -9.23
C LYS A 85 6.82 -12.74 -7.89
N ILE A 86 7.87 -11.91 -7.75
CA ILE A 86 8.09 -11.11 -6.53
C ILE A 86 6.87 -10.22 -6.25
N LEU A 87 6.31 -9.55 -7.25
CA LEU A 87 5.11 -8.73 -7.07
C LEU A 87 3.89 -9.56 -6.62
N ILE A 88 3.65 -10.73 -7.22
CA ILE A 88 2.57 -11.64 -6.83
C ILE A 88 2.73 -12.10 -5.38
N ASP A 89 3.95 -12.41 -4.97
CA ASP A 89 4.26 -12.84 -3.60
C ASP A 89 4.07 -11.68 -2.61
N LEU A 90 4.50 -10.46 -2.95
CA LEU A 90 4.24 -9.26 -2.17
C LEU A 90 2.73 -9.02 -1.98
N LEU A 91 1.93 -9.15 -3.05
CA LEU A 91 0.47 -9.04 -2.98
C LEU A 91 -0.18 -10.17 -2.16
N GLY A 92 0.55 -11.26 -1.90
CA GLY A 92 0.13 -12.32 -0.99
C GLY A 92 0.36 -11.99 0.49
N CYS A 93 1.19 -11.00 0.81
CA CYS A 93 1.49 -10.61 2.17
C CYS A 93 0.34 -9.81 2.80
N SER A 94 0.06 -10.08 4.08
CA SER A 94 -0.89 -9.28 4.85
C SER A 94 -0.44 -7.82 4.91
N GLY A 95 -1.38 -6.89 4.73
CA GLY A 95 -1.12 -5.45 4.73
C GLY A 95 -0.42 -4.91 3.48
N VAL A 96 -0.17 -5.74 2.46
CA VAL A 96 0.54 -5.32 1.23
C VAL A 96 -0.39 -5.30 0.03
N GLN A 97 -0.83 -4.10 -0.35
CA GLN A 97 -1.52 -3.85 -1.62
C GLN A 97 -0.55 -3.30 -2.67
N LEU A 98 -1.01 -3.15 -3.91
CA LEU A 98 -0.17 -2.71 -5.02
C LEU A 98 0.61 -1.39 -4.75
N PRO A 99 0.03 -0.34 -4.15
CA PRO A 99 0.81 0.86 -3.82
C PRO A 99 1.98 0.57 -2.88
N MET A 100 1.79 -0.30 -1.89
CA MET A 100 2.86 -0.70 -0.97
C MET A 100 3.89 -1.59 -1.67
N ALA A 101 3.45 -2.58 -2.44
CA ALA A 101 4.33 -3.48 -3.18
C ALA A 101 5.21 -2.72 -4.20
N SER A 102 4.61 -1.80 -4.96
CA SER A 102 5.34 -0.94 -5.90
C SER A 102 6.31 0.00 -5.18
N THR A 103 5.98 0.44 -3.96
CA THR A 103 6.90 1.20 -3.10
C THR A 103 8.15 0.38 -2.76
N PHE A 104 8.00 -0.87 -2.32
CA PHE A 104 9.15 -1.74 -2.05
C PHE A 104 10.02 -1.94 -3.29
N LEU A 105 9.41 -2.23 -4.44
CA LEU A 105 10.11 -2.38 -5.71
C LEU A 105 10.86 -1.11 -6.12
N ARG A 106 10.20 0.06 -6.07
CA ARG A 106 10.78 1.37 -6.41
C ARG A 106 11.94 1.75 -5.52
N PHE A 107 11.84 1.54 -4.21
CA PHE A 107 12.95 1.83 -3.30
C PHE A 107 14.13 0.88 -3.48
N ARG A 108 13.87 -0.34 -3.98
CA ARG A 108 14.91 -1.30 -4.27
C ARG A 108 15.63 -1.05 -5.59
N ASN A 109 14.90 -0.72 -6.65
CA ASN A 109 15.47 -0.38 -7.95
C ASN A 109 14.60 0.68 -8.65
N PRO A 110 14.88 1.98 -8.46
CA PRO A 110 14.10 3.05 -9.06
C PRO A 110 14.28 3.16 -10.58
N ARG A 111 15.29 2.49 -11.17
CA ARG A 111 15.52 2.49 -12.62
C ARG A 111 14.49 1.68 -13.38
N LEU A 112 13.95 0.66 -12.73
CA LEU A 112 12.95 -0.24 -13.29
C LEU A 112 11.55 0.06 -12.76
N PHE A 113 11.45 0.36 -11.47
CA PHE A 113 10.16 0.44 -10.79
C PHE A 113 9.87 1.85 -10.31
N GLN A 114 8.60 2.23 -10.41
CA GLN A 114 8.05 3.49 -9.91
C GLN A 114 6.77 3.20 -9.14
N ILE A 115 6.47 4.02 -8.13
CA ILE A 115 5.27 3.83 -7.32
C ILE A 115 4.04 4.01 -8.20
N ILE A 116 3.05 3.13 -8.04
CA ILE A 116 1.71 3.34 -8.60
C ILE A 116 0.78 3.78 -7.47
N ASP A 117 0.16 4.93 -7.66
CA ASP A 117 -0.90 5.45 -6.81
C ASP A 117 -2.00 6.08 -7.66
N GLN A 118 -3.06 6.51 -7.00
CA GLN A 118 -4.22 7.10 -7.66
C GLN A 118 -3.88 8.41 -8.40
N HIS A 119 -2.94 9.21 -7.88
CA HIS A 119 -2.58 10.51 -8.41
C HIS A 119 -1.80 10.39 -9.72
N VAL A 120 -0.75 9.58 -9.72
CA VAL A 120 0.09 9.40 -10.91
C VAL A 120 -0.67 8.59 -11.98
N TYR A 121 -1.43 7.57 -11.56
CA TYR A 121 -2.22 6.78 -12.50
C TYR A 121 -3.27 7.61 -13.25
N ARG A 122 -4.05 8.45 -12.54
CA ARG A 122 -5.05 9.30 -13.20
C ARG A 122 -4.42 10.37 -14.09
N LEU A 123 -3.26 10.90 -13.71
CA LEU A 123 -2.56 11.87 -14.53
C LEU A 123 -2.07 11.25 -15.85
N LEU A 124 -1.62 10.00 -15.82
CA LEU A 124 -1.13 9.30 -17.01
C LEU A 124 -2.25 8.78 -17.91
N THR A 125 -3.33 8.28 -17.33
CA THR A 125 -4.37 7.55 -18.07
C THR A 125 -5.65 8.34 -18.30
N GLY A 126 -5.91 9.37 -17.48
CA GLY A 126 -7.20 10.05 -17.41
C GLY A 126 -8.27 9.33 -16.60
N TYR A 127 -7.97 8.15 -16.03
CA TYR A 127 -8.93 7.32 -15.31
C TYR A 127 -8.50 7.07 -13.86
N GLU A 128 -9.47 6.78 -12.99
CA GLU A 128 -9.19 6.35 -11.63
C GLU A 128 -8.60 4.93 -11.60
N LEU A 129 -7.61 4.68 -10.74
CA LEU A 129 -7.05 3.35 -10.57
C LEU A 129 -8.07 2.44 -9.88
N SER A 130 -8.55 1.43 -10.60
CA SER A 130 -9.47 0.43 -10.08
C SER A 130 -8.77 -0.92 -9.99
N LEU A 131 -8.52 -1.41 -8.78
CA LEU A 131 -7.91 -2.72 -8.54
C LEU A 131 -8.97 -3.74 -8.10
N PRO A 132 -8.85 -5.02 -8.53
CA PRO A 132 -9.66 -6.09 -7.98
C PRO A 132 -9.53 -6.19 -6.45
N LEU A 133 -10.66 -6.36 -5.76
CA LEU A 133 -10.69 -6.37 -4.28
C LEU A 133 -10.34 -7.74 -3.66
N SER A 134 -10.60 -8.85 -4.36
CA SER A 134 -10.38 -10.19 -3.78
C SER A 134 -8.97 -10.72 -4.05
N ASN A 135 -8.40 -11.42 -3.06
CA ASN A 135 -7.03 -11.92 -3.07
C ASN A 135 -6.83 -13.24 -3.85
N SER A 136 -7.55 -13.41 -4.96
CA SER A 136 -7.41 -14.60 -5.81
C SER A 136 -6.15 -14.51 -6.69
N GLN A 137 -5.57 -15.66 -7.06
CA GLN A 137 -4.41 -15.69 -7.96
C GLN A 137 -4.67 -14.94 -9.26
N ARG A 138 -5.82 -15.20 -9.90
CA ARG A 138 -6.28 -14.50 -11.11
C ARG A 138 -6.29 -12.98 -10.96
N ASN A 139 -6.66 -12.47 -9.78
CA ASN A 139 -6.66 -11.04 -9.53
C ASN A 139 -5.25 -10.49 -9.32
N LYS A 140 -4.38 -11.22 -8.62
CA LYS A 140 -2.95 -10.84 -8.51
C LYS A 140 -2.29 -10.76 -9.87
N ASP A 141 -2.58 -11.70 -10.76
CA ASP A 141 -2.05 -11.69 -12.13
C ASP A 141 -2.52 -10.45 -12.90
N LYS A 142 -3.82 -10.13 -12.83
CA LYS A 142 -4.37 -8.89 -13.43
C LYS A 142 -3.73 -7.63 -12.84
N ILE A 143 -3.56 -7.57 -11.53
CA ILE A 143 -2.90 -6.45 -10.83
C ILE A 143 -1.46 -6.30 -11.33
N CYS A 144 -0.75 -7.42 -11.50
CA CYS A 144 0.59 -7.46 -12.05
C CYS A 144 0.62 -6.91 -13.48
N GLU A 145 -0.28 -7.36 -14.36
CA GLU A 145 -0.41 -6.84 -15.72
C GLU A 145 -0.70 -5.33 -15.77
N ILE A 146 -1.58 -4.84 -14.90
CA ILE A 146 -1.87 -3.40 -14.76
C ILE A 146 -0.59 -2.64 -14.40
N TYR A 147 0.15 -3.13 -13.42
CA TYR A 147 1.34 -2.45 -12.93
C TYR A 147 2.47 -2.40 -13.97
N PHE A 148 2.79 -3.51 -14.62
CA PHE A 148 3.86 -3.51 -15.62
C PHE A 148 3.50 -2.69 -16.85
N ARG A 149 2.24 -2.70 -17.28
CA ARG A 149 1.75 -1.78 -18.33
C ARG A 149 1.88 -0.32 -17.90
N TYR A 150 1.52 0.00 -16.66
CA TYR A 150 1.70 1.35 -16.10
C TYR A 150 3.16 1.81 -16.14
N LEU A 151 4.13 0.93 -15.83
CA LEU A 151 5.56 1.27 -15.91
C LEU A 151 5.99 1.58 -17.35
N GLU A 152 5.51 0.82 -18.33
CA GLU A 152 5.81 1.08 -19.75
C GLU A 152 5.15 2.38 -20.25
N ASP A 153 3.91 2.66 -19.85
CA ASP A 153 3.22 3.93 -20.13
C ASP A 153 3.98 5.11 -19.52
N MET A 154 4.41 4.96 -18.27
CA MET A 154 5.21 5.97 -17.59
C MET A 154 6.57 6.19 -18.27
N LYS A 155 7.28 5.13 -18.69
CA LYS A 155 8.55 5.27 -19.44
C LYS A 155 8.35 6.05 -20.73
N ARG A 156 7.29 5.77 -21.49
CA ARG A 156 6.95 6.55 -22.70
C ARG A 156 6.69 8.01 -22.35
N LYS A 157 5.87 8.27 -21.34
CA LYS A 157 5.58 9.64 -20.89
C LYS A 157 6.83 10.38 -20.40
N CYS A 158 7.75 9.70 -19.73
CA CYS A 158 9.00 10.30 -19.29
C CYS A 158 9.87 10.76 -20.46
N LYS A 159 9.91 9.98 -21.56
CA LYS A 159 10.60 10.38 -22.79
C LYS A 159 9.95 11.61 -23.44
N GLU A 160 8.62 11.63 -23.52
CA GLU A 160 7.85 12.76 -24.07
C GLU A 160 8.04 14.06 -23.26
N LEU A 161 8.12 13.94 -21.93
CA LEU A 161 8.28 15.08 -21.02
C LEU A 161 9.74 15.43 -20.72
N GLU A 162 10.70 14.68 -21.27
CA GLU A 162 12.13 14.82 -21.02
C GLU A 162 12.51 14.78 -19.52
N ILE A 163 11.84 13.91 -18.75
CA ILE A 163 12.12 13.72 -17.31
C ILE A 163 12.79 12.38 -17.03
N PRO A 164 13.65 12.28 -16.01
CA PRO A 164 14.28 11.01 -15.64
C PRO A 164 13.25 10.07 -15.00
N PHE A 165 13.16 8.85 -15.55
CA PHE A 165 12.24 7.81 -15.07
C PHE A 165 12.39 7.51 -13.57
N GLU A 166 13.63 7.49 -13.05
CA GLU A 166 13.93 7.22 -11.64
C GLU A 166 13.25 8.19 -10.64
N LYS A 167 12.81 9.36 -11.11
CA LYS A 167 12.15 10.41 -10.32
C LYS A 167 10.68 10.62 -10.73
N ALA A 168 10.18 9.82 -11.68
CA ALA A 168 8.92 10.07 -12.35
C ALA A 168 7.73 10.06 -11.41
N ASP A 169 7.64 9.10 -10.48
CA ASP A 169 6.57 9.01 -9.49
C ASP A 169 6.37 10.34 -8.74
N ARG A 170 7.45 10.91 -8.22
CA ARG A 170 7.45 12.15 -7.43
C ARG A 170 7.14 13.38 -8.26
N ILE A 171 7.71 13.48 -9.47
CA ILE A 171 7.50 14.60 -10.38
C ILE A 171 6.03 14.64 -10.81
N LEU A 172 5.51 13.50 -11.25
CA LEU A 172 4.14 13.36 -11.74
C LEU A 172 3.12 13.51 -10.60
N TYR A 173 3.42 13.03 -9.40
CA TYR A 173 2.58 13.29 -8.22
C TYR A 173 2.41 14.78 -7.95
N LYS A 174 3.51 15.56 -7.96
CA LYS A 174 3.45 17.01 -7.78
C LYS A 174 2.67 17.69 -8.91
N ALA A 175 2.85 17.22 -10.15
CA ALA A 175 2.10 17.73 -11.29
C ALA A 175 0.59 17.49 -11.14
N ASP A 176 0.18 16.28 -10.75
CA ASP A 176 -1.21 15.92 -10.53
C ASP A 176 -1.84 16.79 -9.42
N LYS A 177 -1.16 16.97 -8.29
CA LYS A 177 -1.64 17.84 -7.19
C LYS A 177 -1.92 19.27 -7.62
N ARG A 178 -1.18 19.79 -8.60
CA ARG A 178 -1.37 21.13 -9.15
C ARG A 178 -2.48 21.16 -10.21
N ILE A 179 -2.46 20.22 -11.15
CA ILE A 179 -3.36 20.18 -12.31
C ILE A 179 -4.77 19.78 -11.89
N ASN A 180 -4.89 18.74 -11.07
CA ASN A 180 -6.14 18.13 -10.64
C ASN A 180 -6.51 18.51 -9.20
N LYS A 181 -6.15 19.73 -8.78
CA LYS A 181 -6.39 20.23 -7.40
C LYS A 181 -7.87 20.26 -7.03
N ASP A 182 -8.74 20.51 -8.00
CA ASP A 182 -10.19 20.64 -7.82
C ASP A 182 -10.94 19.31 -8.02
N VAL A 183 -10.24 18.27 -8.49
CA VAL A 183 -10.80 16.93 -8.71
C VAL A 183 -10.49 16.04 -7.51
N LYS A 184 -11.50 15.85 -6.64
CA LYS A 184 -11.38 14.94 -5.49
C LYS A 184 -11.27 13.50 -5.94
N LEU A 185 -10.42 12.75 -5.26
CA LEU A 185 -10.36 11.30 -5.40
C LEU A 185 -11.58 10.67 -4.73
N LYS A 186 -12.18 9.69 -5.39
CA LYS A 186 -13.19 8.85 -4.75
C LYS A 186 -12.50 7.79 -3.89
N ASN A 187 -13.00 7.58 -2.68
CA ASN A 187 -12.58 6.50 -1.77
C ASN A 187 -11.12 6.56 -1.27
N TYR A 188 -10.59 7.77 -1.04
CA TYR A 188 -9.35 8.00 -0.30
C TYR A 188 -9.64 8.74 1.01
#